data_AF-A0A0D0D1I0-F1
#
_entry.id   AF-A0A0D0D1I0-F1
#
_cell.length_a   1.000
_cell.length_b   1.000
_cell.length_c   1.000
_cell.angle_alpha   90.00
_cell.angle_beta   90.00
_cell.angle_gamma   90.00
#
_symmetry.space_group_name_H-M   'P 1'
#
loop_
_entity.id
_entity.type
_entity.pdbx_description
1 polymer ?
#
loop_
_entity_poly.entity_id
_entity_poly.type
_entity_poly.pdbx_seq_one_letter_code
_entity_poly.pdbx_strand_id
1 'polypeptide(L)'
;VDDREWCMEEPDDVPPFLQVPQGGNHLTLVDVTGVHLLWVCYCICPTSQQFHMQLLESGLLSATIDQLRTAFSFSVLNDFIHNNLECGTSASNYYNKLQRITSNIFPHLVPDHYRELLRVSRQWRLLKLLMWASF
;
A
#
# COMPACT_ATOMS: atom_id res chain seq x y z
N VAL A 1 -28.20 -34.33 -3.62
CA VAL A 1 -28.31 -32.92 -4.05
C VAL A 1 -26.97 -32.31 -3.70
N ASP A 2 -26.19 -32.02 -4.73
CA ASP A 2 -24.79 -31.66 -4.70
C ASP A 2 -24.71 -30.13 -4.75
N ASP A 3 -24.36 -29.49 -3.63
CA ASP A 3 -24.30 -28.02 -3.50
C ASP A 3 -22.85 -27.53 -3.52
N ARG A 4 -22.04 -28.06 -4.43
CA ARG A 4 -20.73 -27.51 -4.81
C ARG A 4 -20.85 -26.75 -6.12
N GLU A 5 -21.37 -25.53 -6.08
CA GLU A 5 -21.13 -24.57 -7.16
C GLU A 5 -21.35 -23.13 -6.65
N TRP A 6 -20.42 -22.64 -5.84
CA TRP A 6 -20.19 -21.19 -5.79
C TRP A 6 -19.24 -20.87 -6.92
N CYS A 7 -19.82 -20.50 -8.05
CA CYS A 7 -19.13 -19.98 -9.22
C CYS A 7 -18.16 -18.86 -8.80
N MET A 8 -16.95 -18.92 -9.33
CA MET A 8 -16.01 -17.80 -9.30
C MET A 8 -16.75 -16.53 -9.73
N GLU A 9 -16.76 -15.51 -8.86
CA GLU A 9 -17.22 -14.18 -9.22
C GLU A 9 -16.39 -13.69 -10.42
N GLU A 10 -17.08 -13.35 -11.52
CA GLU A 10 -16.42 -12.94 -12.76
C GLU A 10 -15.63 -11.64 -12.56
N PRO A 11 -14.47 -11.45 -13.23
CA PRO A 11 -13.61 -10.27 -13.07
C PRO A 11 -14.19 -8.96 -13.64
N ASP A 12 -15.38 -8.99 -14.23
CA ASP A 12 -15.88 -7.93 -15.13
C ASP A 12 -16.64 -6.78 -14.45
N ASP A 13 -16.94 -6.86 -13.15
CA ASP A 13 -17.66 -5.80 -12.41
C ASP A 13 -16.74 -4.76 -11.72
N VAL A 14 -15.41 -4.94 -11.81
CA VAL A 14 -14.46 -3.98 -11.21
C VAL A 14 -14.24 -2.80 -12.17
N PRO A 15 -14.53 -1.55 -11.75
CA PRO A 15 -14.28 -0.37 -12.56
C PRO A 15 -12.84 -0.34 -13.09
N PRO A 16 -12.59 0.11 -14.34
CA PRO A 16 -11.25 0.06 -14.94
C PRO A 16 -10.14 0.73 -14.12
N PHE A 17 -10.47 1.76 -13.34
CA PHE A 17 -9.51 2.46 -12.48
C PHE A 17 -9.14 1.69 -11.19
N LEU A 18 -9.86 0.60 -10.86
CA LEU A 18 -9.58 -0.31 -9.75
C LEU A 18 -8.99 -1.64 -10.21
N GLN A 19 -8.91 -1.88 -11.53
CA GLN A 19 -8.32 -3.10 -12.07
C GLN A 19 -6.80 -3.08 -11.90
N VAL A 20 -6.24 -4.17 -11.37
CA VAL A 20 -4.78 -4.39 -11.31
C VAL A 20 -4.37 -5.20 -12.54
N PRO A 21 -3.60 -4.63 -13.48
CA PRO A 21 -3.21 -5.32 -14.70
C PRO A 21 -2.36 -6.56 -14.38
N GLN A 22 -2.66 -7.65 -15.09
CA GLN A 22 -1.93 -8.90 -14.96
C GLN A 22 -0.72 -8.88 -15.90
N GLY A 23 0.43 -8.44 -15.36
CA GLY A 23 1.73 -8.45 -16.06
C GLY A 23 2.37 -7.08 -16.15
N GLY A 24 3.69 -7.01 -15.96
CA GLY A 24 4.45 -5.74 -15.90
C GLY A 24 4.87 -5.31 -14.50
N ASN A 25 5.71 -4.28 -14.42
CA ASN A 25 6.21 -3.70 -13.16
C ASN A 25 5.20 -2.69 -12.60
N HIS A 26 4.11 -3.20 -12.06
CA HIS A 26 3.10 -2.42 -11.37
C HIS A 26 3.39 -2.32 -9.89
N LEU A 27 3.16 -1.12 -9.34
CA LEU A 27 3.25 -0.82 -7.93
C LEU A 27 1.92 -0.21 -7.46
N THR A 28 1.27 -0.86 -6.52
CA THR A 28 0.18 -0.27 -5.73
C THR A 28 0.80 0.67 -4.70
N LEU A 29 0.65 1.98 -4.93
CA LEU A 29 1.04 3.02 -4.00
C LEU A 29 -0.13 3.39 -3.10
N VAL A 30 0.03 3.22 -1.79
CA VAL A 30 -0.90 3.75 -0.79
C VAL A 30 -0.36 5.11 -0.32
N ASP A 31 -1.18 6.15 -0.49
CA ASP A 31 -0.88 7.52 -0.11
C ASP A 31 -2.06 8.14 0.69
N VAL A 32 -1.85 9.31 1.31
CA VAL A 32 -2.92 10.08 1.97
C VAL A 32 -4.08 10.43 1.02
N THR A 33 -3.78 10.52 -0.27
CA THR A 33 -4.76 10.76 -1.34
C THR A 33 -5.51 9.51 -1.81
N GLY A 34 -5.21 8.33 -1.26
CA GLY A 34 -5.87 7.07 -1.62
C GLY A 34 -4.89 5.99 -2.10
N VAL A 35 -5.44 4.97 -2.75
CA VAL A 35 -4.70 3.84 -3.30
C VAL A 35 -4.58 4.03 -4.81
N HIS A 36 -3.34 4.07 -5.29
CA HIS A 36 -2.99 4.35 -6.68
C HIS A 36 -2.26 3.17 -7.29
N LEU A 37 -2.51 2.93 -8.58
CA LEU A 37 -1.75 1.96 -9.35
C LEU A 37 -0.76 2.71 -10.25
N LEU A 38 0.53 2.45 -10.05
CA LEU A 38 1.61 3.09 -10.79
C LEU A 38 2.41 2.08 -11.60
N TRP A 39 2.95 2.54 -12.72
CA TRP A 39 3.98 1.82 -13.46
C TRP A 39 5.35 2.29 -12.98
N VAL A 40 6.21 1.36 -12.55
CA VAL A 40 7.52 1.68 -12.00
C VAL A 40 8.61 1.04 -12.84
N CYS A 41 9.60 1.85 -13.20
CA CYS A 41 10.83 1.39 -13.84
C CYS A 41 11.96 1.50 -12.84
N TYR A 42 12.44 0.35 -12.35
CA TYR A 42 13.62 0.32 -11.49
C TYR A 42 14.89 0.54 -12.29
N CYS A 43 15.84 1.25 -11.70
CA CYS A 43 17.17 1.36 -12.26
C CYS A 43 17.89 0.00 -12.13
N ILE A 44 18.52 -0.46 -13.21
CA ILE A 44 19.25 -1.74 -13.28
C ILE A 44 20.74 -1.52 -13.60
N CYS A 45 21.26 -0.30 -13.40
CA CYS A 45 22.67 -0.02 -13.61
C CYS A 45 23.55 -0.86 -12.67
N PRO A 46 24.80 -1.20 -13.05
CA PRO A 46 25.70 -2.01 -12.22
C PRO A 46 25.99 -1.41 -10.83
N THR A 47 25.91 -0.09 -10.72
CA THR A 47 26.09 0.68 -9.48
C THR A 47 24.77 0.99 -8.76
N SER A 48 23.65 0.52 -9.29
CA SER A 48 22.33 0.81 -8.73
C SER A 48 22.12 0.08 -7.41
N GLN A 49 21.40 0.73 -6.50
CA GLN A 49 21.00 0.10 -5.25
C GLN A 49 19.91 -0.96 -5.50
N GLN A 50 19.66 -1.78 -4.48
CA GLN A 50 18.57 -2.74 -4.51
C GLN A 50 17.23 -2.03 -4.67
N PHE A 51 16.26 -2.65 -5.36
CA PHE A 51 15.00 -2.02 -5.73
C PHE A 51 14.20 -1.44 -4.54
N HIS A 52 14.23 -2.10 -3.38
CA HIS A 52 13.58 -1.58 -2.17
C HIS A 52 14.26 -0.30 -1.63
N MET A 53 15.57 -0.15 -1.82
CA MET A 53 16.31 1.06 -1.45
C MET A 53 16.00 2.20 -2.42
N GLN A 54 15.89 1.91 -3.72
CA GLN A 54 15.46 2.91 -4.71
C GLN A 54 14.06 3.49 -4.35
N LEU A 55 13.13 2.65 -3.88
CA LEU A 55 11.85 3.12 -3.36
C LEU A 55 12.02 3.96 -2.09
N LEU A 56 12.86 3.53 -1.16
CA LEU A 56 13.11 4.25 0.08
C LEU A 56 13.66 5.65 -0.19
N GLU A 57 14.61 5.78 -1.11
CA GLU A 57 15.17 7.06 -1.56
C GLU A 57 14.10 7.95 -2.22
N SER A 58 13.11 7.36 -2.87
CA SER A 58 11.95 8.07 -3.44
C SER A 58 10.88 8.46 -2.41
N GLY A 59 11.08 8.16 -1.12
CA GLY A 59 10.10 8.46 -0.07
C GLY A 59 8.99 7.42 0.10
N LEU A 60 9.24 6.19 -0.39
CA LEU A 60 8.30 5.08 -0.38
C LEU A 60 8.86 3.90 0.41
N LEU A 61 8.03 3.28 1.24
CA LEU A 61 8.36 2.04 1.93
C LEU A 61 7.58 0.87 1.35
N SER A 62 8.30 -0.11 0.83
CA SER A 62 7.71 -1.35 0.33
C SER A 62 7.15 -2.20 1.47
N ALA A 63 6.00 -2.84 1.24
CA ALA A 63 5.38 -3.77 2.18
C ALA A 63 6.23 -5.01 2.48
N THR A 64 6.90 -5.52 1.44
CA THR A 64 7.71 -6.74 1.48
C THR A 64 8.91 -6.57 0.57
N ILE A 65 10.07 -7.06 0.99
CA ILE A 65 11.32 -6.98 0.25
C ILE A 65 11.29 -7.87 -1.00
N ASP A 66 10.63 -9.02 -0.92
CA ASP A 66 10.54 -10.01 -2.00
C ASP A 66 9.49 -9.65 -3.06
N GLN A 67 8.45 -8.91 -2.69
CA GLN A 67 7.35 -8.56 -3.58
C GLN A 67 7.04 -7.06 -3.48
N LEU A 68 7.77 -6.29 -4.28
CA LEU A 68 7.65 -4.83 -4.41
C LEU A 68 6.39 -4.39 -5.16
N ARG A 69 5.29 -5.11 -5.00
CA ARG A 69 4.01 -4.79 -5.63
C ARG A 69 3.21 -3.76 -4.85
N THR A 70 3.55 -3.53 -3.58
CA THR A 70 2.87 -2.55 -2.72
C THR A 70 3.88 -1.69 -1.99
N ALA A 71 3.69 -0.38 -2.04
CA ALA A 71 4.46 0.58 -1.27
C ALA A 71 3.54 1.61 -0.60
N PHE A 72 4.05 2.19 0.48
CA PHE A 72 3.39 3.22 1.26
C PHE A 72 4.23 4.48 1.25
N SER A 73 3.61 5.62 0.99
CA SER A 73 4.31 6.90 1.09
C SER A 73 4.64 7.22 2.55
N PHE A 74 5.73 7.96 2.79
CA PHE A 74 6.02 8.47 4.14
C PHE A 74 4.87 9.33 4.67
N SER A 75 4.18 10.05 3.79
CA SER A 75 3.00 10.86 4.11
C SER A 75 1.89 10.02 4.75
N VAL A 76 1.52 8.89 4.14
CA VAL A 76 0.43 8.05 4.70
C VAL A 76 0.84 7.36 5.99
N LEU A 77 2.12 7.04 6.16
CA LEU A 77 2.63 6.44 7.39
C LEU A 77 2.65 7.44 8.54
N ASN A 78 3.02 8.70 8.27
CA ASN A 78 2.94 9.77 9.25
C ASN A 78 1.49 10.12 9.59
N ASP A 79 0.61 10.27 8.60
CA ASP A 79 -0.83 10.54 8.82
C ASP A 79 -1.45 9.40 9.65
N PHE A 80 -1.13 8.14 9.35
CA PHE A 80 -1.61 7.01 10.15
C PHE A 80 -1.16 7.09 11.60
N ILE A 81 0.12 7.41 11.87
CA ILE A 81 0.62 7.54 13.23
C ILE A 81 -0.10 8.67 13.97
N HIS A 82 -0.30 9.83 13.33
CA HIS A 82 -1.04 10.94 13.94
C HIS A 82 -2.50 10.59 14.22
N ASN A 83 -3.23 9.99 13.27
CA ASN A 83 -4.62 9.58 13.47
C ASN A 83 -4.75 8.50 14.56
N ASN A 84 -3.77 7.60 14.66
CA ASN A 84 -3.74 6.57 15.69
C ASN A 84 -3.48 7.15 17.08
N LEU A 85 -2.58 8.13 17.20
CA LEU A 85 -2.21 8.77 18.47
C LEU A 85 -3.25 9.80 18.93
N GLU A 86 -3.61 10.74 18.08
CA GLU A 86 -4.45 11.89 18.44
C GLU A 86 -5.94 11.54 18.47
N CYS A 87 -6.39 10.74 17.49
CA CYS A 87 -7.81 10.46 17.31
C CYS A 87 -8.21 9.06 17.80
N GLY A 88 -7.26 8.26 18.31
CA GLY A 88 -7.52 6.86 18.70
C GLY A 88 -8.03 6.00 17.55
N THR A 89 -7.76 6.39 16.30
CA THR A 89 -8.30 5.70 15.13
C THR A 89 -7.66 4.33 15.00
N SER A 90 -8.49 3.29 14.90
CA SER A 90 -8.01 1.93 14.62
C SER A 90 -7.42 1.86 13.21
N ALA A 91 -6.46 0.96 13.02
CA ALA A 91 -5.86 0.76 11.70
C ALA A 91 -6.89 0.35 10.63
N SER A 92 -7.93 -0.41 11.01
CA SER A 92 -9.01 -0.78 10.09
C SER A 92 -9.84 0.43 9.68
N ASN A 93 -10.22 1.29 10.62
CA ASN A 93 -10.97 2.51 10.32
C ASN A 93 -10.16 3.47 9.45
N TYR A 94 -8.86 3.58 9.72
CA TYR A 94 -7.95 4.37 8.90
C TYR A 94 -7.84 3.82 7.47
N TYR A 95 -7.73 2.50 7.31
CA TYR A 95 -7.69 1.91 5.97
C TYR A 95 -9.03 2.06 5.22
N ASN A 96 -10.15 1.90 5.91
CA ASN A 96 -11.48 2.18 5.36
C ASN A 96 -11.64 3.64 4.91
N LYS A 97 -11.02 4.61 5.63
CA LYS A 97 -10.93 6.00 5.19
C LYS A 97 -10.19 6.10 3.85
N LEU A 98 -9.03 5.45 3.70
CA LEU A 98 -8.27 5.46 2.44
C LEU A 98 -9.05 4.85 1.28
N GLN A 99 -9.76 3.74 1.51
CA GLN A 99 -10.62 3.13 0.49
C GLN A 99 -11.72 4.09 0.03
N ARG A 100 -12.37 4.81 0.96
CA ARG A 100 -13.40 5.81 0.64
C ARG A 100 -12.85 7.04 -0.08
N ILE A 101 -11.63 7.47 0.25
CA ILE A 101 -10.94 8.54 -0.48
C ILE A 101 -10.67 8.08 -1.93
N THR A 102 -10.26 6.83 -2.11
CA THR A 102 -9.97 6.24 -3.43
C THR A 102 -11.24 6.08 -4.28
N SER A 103 -12.28 5.51 -3.70
CA SER A 103 -13.59 5.31 -4.32
C SER A 103 -14.67 5.43 -3.27
N ASN A 104 -15.37 6.55 -3.25
CA ASN A 104 -16.47 6.75 -2.31
C ASN A 104 -17.70 5.89 -2.66
N ILE A 105 -17.87 5.55 -3.95
CA ILE A 105 -19.01 4.78 -4.44
C ILE A 105 -18.80 3.29 -4.18
N PHE A 106 -17.58 2.79 -4.42
CA PHE A 106 -17.25 1.36 -4.31
C PHE A 106 -15.99 1.15 -3.46
N PRO A 107 -16.01 1.45 -2.15
CA PRO A 107 -14.83 1.32 -1.30
C PRO A 107 -14.39 -0.14 -1.13
N HIS A 108 -15.32 -1.09 -1.21
CA HIS A 108 -15.04 -2.53 -1.08
C HIS A 108 -14.28 -3.12 -2.28
N LEU A 109 -14.30 -2.45 -3.44
CA LEU A 109 -13.55 -2.87 -4.62
C LEU A 109 -12.11 -2.35 -4.61
N VAL A 110 -11.77 -1.46 -3.68
CA VAL A 110 -10.39 -0.98 -3.52
C VAL A 110 -9.56 -2.07 -2.84
N PRO A 111 -8.41 -2.47 -3.41
CA PRO A 111 -7.57 -3.53 -2.85
C PRO A 111 -7.29 -3.33 -1.36
N ASP A 112 -7.42 -4.41 -0.58
CA ASP A 112 -7.15 -4.37 0.85
C ASP A 112 -5.68 -4.68 1.15
N HIS A 113 -4.92 -3.64 1.47
CA HIS A 113 -3.53 -3.71 1.96
C HIS A 113 -3.40 -3.33 3.45
N TYR A 114 -4.44 -3.56 4.25
CA TYR A 114 -4.45 -3.29 5.68
C TYR A 114 -3.32 -4.01 6.44
N ARG A 115 -3.06 -5.29 6.11
CA ARG A 115 -2.05 -6.09 6.81
C ARG A 115 -0.64 -5.55 6.56
N GLU A 116 -0.42 -5.08 5.34
CA GLU A 116 0.79 -4.43 4.89
C GLU A 116 0.95 -3.08 5.57
N LEU A 117 -0.11 -2.27 5.70
CA LEU A 117 -0.08 -1.02 6.46
C LEU A 117 0.40 -1.26 7.90
N LEU A 118 -0.10 -2.30 8.58
CA LEU A 118 0.34 -2.65 9.92
C LEU A 118 1.82 -3.06 9.99
N ARG A 119 2.32 -3.78 8.98
CA ARG A 119 3.74 -4.15 8.93
C ARG A 119 4.62 -2.93 8.69
N VAL A 120 4.32 -2.15 7.66
CA VAL A 120 5.13 -1.00 7.25
C VAL A 120 5.09 0.10 8.30
N SER A 121 3.95 0.32 8.96
CA SER A 121 3.87 1.29 10.07
C SER A 121 4.80 0.91 11.24
N ARG A 122 4.96 -0.38 11.56
CA ARG A 122 5.93 -0.83 12.58
C ARG A 122 7.37 -0.60 12.13
N GLN A 123 7.68 -0.94 10.89
CA GLN A 123 9.01 -0.68 10.29
C GLN A 123 9.32 0.83 10.29
N TRP A 124 8.36 1.66 9.93
CA TRP A 124 8.51 3.11 9.92
C TRP A 124 8.75 3.68 11.33
N ARG A 125 8.02 3.21 12.34
CA ARG A 125 8.28 3.60 13.73
C ARG A 125 9.69 3.24 14.17
N LEU A 126 10.17 2.04 13.81
CA LEU A 126 11.56 1.63 14.09
C LEU A 126 12.56 2.54 13.36
N LEU A 127 12.37 2.82 12.09
CA LEU A 127 13.23 3.72 11.31
C LEU A 127 13.26 5.12 11.92
N LYS A 128 12.10 5.66 12.33
CA LYS A 128 12.01 6.94 13.05
C LYS A 128 12.81 6.88 14.35
N LEU A 129 12.67 5.84 15.16
CA LEU A 129 13.45 5.70 16.40
C LEU A 129 14.96 5.67 16.14
N LEU A 130 15.41 4.93 15.13
CA LEU A 130 16.83 4.85 14.77
C LEU A 130 17.38 6.17 14.25
N MET A 131 16.60 6.89 13.43
CA MET A 131 16.97 8.23 12.97
C MET A 131 17.08 9.23 14.13
N TRP A 132 16.26 9.09 15.17
CA TRP A 132 16.30 10.00 16.33
C TRP A 132 17.41 9.64 17.31
N ALA A 133 17.77 8.35 17.44
CA ALA A 133 18.86 7.90 18.30
C ALA A 133 20.27 8.17 17.72
N SER A 134 20.36 8.56 16.45
CA SER A 134 21.62 8.89 15.76
C SER A 134 21.96 10.39 15.79
N PHE A 135 21.15 11.20 16.48
CA PHE A 135 21.44 12.58 16.87
C PHE A 135 21.77 12.65 18.36
#